data_AF-A0A9P8L3D7-F1
#
_entry.id   AF-A0A9P8L3D7-F1
#
_cell.length_a   1.000
_cell.length_b   1.000
_cell.length_c   1.000
_cell.angle_alpha   90.00
_cell.angle_beta   90.00
_cell.angle_gamma   90.00
#
_symmetry.space_group_name_H-M   'P 1'
#
loop_
_entity.id
_entity.type
_entity.pdbx_description
1 polymer ?
#
loop_
_entity_poly.entity_id
_entity_poly.type
_entity_poly.pdbx_seq_one_letter_code
_entity_poly.pdbx_strand_id
1 'polypeptide(L)'
;MAVTVYGITAQKGAPAGSPNVISQLSPIYNPIAIGKPSFTMFPGLATTNEQANRSRVYYLQGDLAAPKIVEYSLTNNDAGNLSVLPQTFPHPNTSIAACNRAQSRLIAYQALESNNSLFSYDTDQEASTRIQNTDGLPPGTPLAMVAVLENIYLYYGSSGRYLTKVALTKDGWQKPFQVPGSIHLAQGTCLSVTNSGTINYVVYQQDGGDGFNIVEDTLDTREP
;
A
#
# COMPACT_ATOMS: atom_id res chain seq x y z
N MET A 1 -16.69 -17.71 9.91
CA MET A 1 -16.16 -16.98 11.07
C MET A 1 -15.13 -15.99 10.51
N ALA A 2 -15.37 -14.69 10.59
CA ALA A 2 -14.50 -13.67 9.98
C ALA A 2 -13.42 -13.24 10.99
N VAL A 3 -12.18 -13.09 10.54
CA VAL A 3 -11.07 -12.56 11.33
C VAL A 3 -10.64 -11.26 10.67
N THR A 4 -10.75 -10.15 11.39
CA THR A 4 -10.20 -8.86 11.00
C THR A 4 -8.97 -8.62 11.87
N VAL A 5 -7.82 -8.32 11.25
CA VAL A 5 -6.61 -7.99 12.00
C VAL A 5 -6.57 -6.48 12.16
N TYR A 6 -6.42 -6.03 13.41
CA TYR A 6 -6.22 -4.63 13.73
C TYR A 6 -4.83 -4.51 14.37
N GLY A 7 -4.01 -3.61 13.84
CA GLY A 7 -2.83 -3.11 14.53
C GLY A 7 -3.28 -2.01 15.49
N ILE A 8 -2.97 -2.16 16.78
CA ILE A 8 -3.14 -1.10 17.76
C ILE A 8 -1.76 -0.50 18.00
N THR A 9 -1.54 0.73 17.56
CA THR A 9 -0.29 1.45 17.80
C THR A 9 -0.53 2.46 18.91
N ALA A 10 0.17 2.29 20.03
CA ALA A 10 0.29 3.34 21.03
C ALA A 10 1.26 4.41 20.51
N GLN A 11 0.82 5.68 20.52
CA GLN A 11 1.72 6.78 20.17
C GLN A 11 2.82 6.91 21.23
N LYS A 12 4.05 6.57 20.85
CA LYS A 12 5.21 6.67 21.73
C LYS A 12 5.41 8.13 22.18
N GLY A 13 5.32 8.38 23.49
CA GLY A 13 5.46 9.72 24.09
C GLY A 13 4.16 10.53 24.22
N ALA A 14 3.00 9.94 23.89
CA ALA A 14 1.74 10.62 24.07
C ALA A 14 1.34 10.76 25.55
N PRO A 15 0.69 11.87 25.97
CA PRO A 15 0.15 12.03 27.31
C PRO A 15 -0.76 10.85 27.72
N ALA A 16 -0.81 10.56 29.02
CA ALA A 16 -1.74 9.58 29.55
C ALA A 16 -3.19 9.96 29.16
N GLY A 17 -3.88 9.04 28.45
CA GLY A 17 -5.23 9.27 27.94
C GLY A 17 -5.32 9.62 26.44
N SER A 18 -4.20 9.71 25.72
CA SER A 18 -4.24 9.86 24.26
C SER A 18 -4.86 8.63 23.57
N PRO A 19 -5.69 8.84 22.52
CA PRO A 19 -6.32 7.75 21.81
C PRO A 19 -5.28 6.88 21.11
N ASN A 20 -5.44 5.55 21.21
CA ASN A 20 -4.66 4.62 20.41
C ASN A 20 -5.02 4.75 18.93
N VAL A 21 -4.03 4.61 18.04
CA VAL A 21 -4.28 4.52 16.61
C VAL A 21 -4.61 3.08 16.28
N ILE A 22 -5.83 2.86 15.77
CA ILE A 22 -6.27 1.55 15.28
C ILE A 22 -6.07 1.55 13.76
N SER A 23 -5.05 0.83 13.31
CA SER A 23 -4.78 0.59 11.89
C SER A 23 -5.41 -0.74 11.51
N GLN A 24 -6.31 -0.75 10.52
CA GLN A 24 -6.85 -2.00 9.99
C GLN A 24 -5.76 -2.68 9.15
N LEU A 25 -5.29 -3.83 9.60
CA LEU A 25 -4.36 -4.68 8.86
C LEU A 25 -5.20 -5.65 8.03
N SER A 26 -5.30 -5.41 6.72
CA SER A 26 -5.96 -6.34 5.79
C SER A 26 -5.24 -7.70 5.79
N PRO A 27 -5.92 -8.82 5.49
CA PRO A 27 -7.01 -8.90 4.52
C PRO A 27 -8.40 -8.88 5.16
N ILE A 28 -9.22 -7.93 4.73
CA ILE A 28 -10.68 -7.96 4.90
C ILE A 28 -11.23 -9.13 4.07
N TYR A 29 -11.69 -10.20 4.73
CA TYR A 29 -12.57 -11.17 4.09
C TYR A 29 -14.01 -10.65 4.19
N ASN A 30 -14.43 -9.86 3.21
CA ASN A 30 -15.85 -9.62 2.96
C ASN A 30 -16.17 -10.24 1.59
N PRO A 31 -17.07 -11.22 1.48
CA PRO A 31 -17.53 -11.68 0.18
C PRO A 31 -18.25 -10.51 -0.47
N ILE A 32 -17.53 -9.73 -1.28
CA ILE A 32 -18.16 -8.90 -2.28
C ILE A 32 -18.99 -9.90 -3.10
N ALA A 33 -20.30 -9.74 -3.14
CA ALA A 33 -21.17 -10.57 -3.97
C ALA A 33 -20.92 -10.19 -5.44
N ILE A 34 -19.77 -10.61 -5.97
CA ILE A 34 -19.36 -10.28 -7.33
C ILE A 34 -20.04 -11.30 -8.23
N GLY A 35 -21.08 -10.88 -8.95
CA GLY A 35 -21.64 -11.65 -10.07
C GLY A 35 -20.67 -11.79 -11.27
N LYS A 36 -19.37 -11.61 -11.06
CA LYS A 36 -18.27 -11.67 -12.04
C LYS A 36 -17.03 -12.31 -11.38
N PRO A 37 -16.17 -13.00 -12.13
CA PRO A 37 -14.92 -13.54 -11.59
C PRO A 37 -14.06 -12.44 -10.97
N SER A 38 -13.63 -12.65 -9.72
CA SER A 38 -12.60 -11.87 -9.05
C SER A 38 -11.41 -12.76 -8.78
N PHE A 39 -10.24 -12.39 -9.30
CA PHE A 39 -8.99 -13.05 -8.97
C PHE A 39 -8.29 -12.23 -7.89
N THR A 40 -8.83 -12.25 -6.67
CA THR A 40 -8.11 -11.69 -5.52
C THR A 40 -7.02 -12.68 -5.13
N MET A 41 -5.86 -12.61 -5.78
CA MET A 41 -4.65 -13.08 -5.11
C MET A 41 -4.39 -12.13 -3.93
N PHE A 42 -4.07 -12.70 -2.77
CA PHE A 42 -3.99 -12.03 -1.47
C PHE A 42 -3.23 -10.67 -1.42
N PRO A 43 -2.19 -10.37 -2.24
CA PRO A 43 -1.51 -9.07 -2.13
C PRO A 43 -2.21 -7.92 -2.89
N GLY A 44 -3.22 -8.20 -3.73
CA GLY A 44 -3.92 -7.21 -4.53
C GLY A 44 -5.01 -6.43 -3.79
N LEU A 45 -4.86 -6.19 -2.48
CA LEU A 45 -5.85 -5.52 -1.63
C LEU A 45 -5.21 -4.34 -0.89
N ALA A 46 -5.80 -3.16 -1.02
CA ALA A 46 -5.41 -2.00 -0.23
C ALA A 46 -6.64 -1.26 0.30
N THR A 47 -6.46 -0.51 1.39
CA THR A 47 -7.54 0.28 1.97
C THR A 47 -7.08 1.66 2.35
N THR A 48 -7.93 2.66 2.18
CA THR A 48 -7.74 3.99 2.76
C THR A 48 -8.97 4.38 3.57
N ASN A 49 -8.78 5.23 4.58
CA ASN A 49 -9.86 5.77 5.39
C ASN A 49 -9.88 7.29 5.24
N GLU A 50 -10.91 7.83 4.61
CA GLU A 50 -11.10 9.27 4.42
C GLU A 50 -11.73 9.88 5.69
N GLN A 51 -11.48 11.17 5.93
CA GLN A 51 -12.26 11.91 6.91
C GLN A 51 -13.74 11.89 6.48
N ALA A 52 -14.66 11.72 7.45
CA ALA A 52 -16.13 11.60 7.26
C ALA A 52 -16.73 10.20 7.00
N ASN A 53 -16.27 9.16 7.71
CA ASN A 53 -16.90 7.82 7.72
C ASN A 53 -16.94 7.13 6.35
N ARG A 54 -15.89 7.32 5.56
CA ARG A 54 -15.75 6.76 4.23
C ARG A 54 -14.47 5.95 4.15
N SER A 55 -14.57 4.66 3.83
CA SER A 55 -13.41 3.84 3.55
C SER A 55 -13.43 3.42 2.09
N ARG A 56 -12.26 3.29 1.49
CA ARG A 56 -12.09 2.75 0.14
C ARG A 56 -11.34 1.45 0.21
N VAL A 57 -11.80 0.48 -0.56
CA VAL A 57 -11.12 -0.80 -0.77
C VAL A 57 -10.72 -0.87 -2.23
N TYR A 58 -9.44 -1.08 -2.49
CA TYR A 58 -8.89 -1.26 -3.82
C TYR A 58 -8.56 -2.73 -4.04
N TYR A 59 -9.00 -3.29 -5.16
CA TYR A 59 -8.71 -4.68 -5.51
C TYR A 59 -8.62 -4.92 -7.01
N LEU A 60 -8.04 -6.06 -7.40
CA LEU A 60 -7.98 -6.49 -8.80
C LEU A 60 -9.26 -7.23 -9.20
N GLN A 61 -9.83 -6.87 -10.36
CA GLN A 61 -10.96 -7.55 -10.98
C GLN A 61 -10.74 -7.65 -12.50
N GLY A 62 -11.35 -8.65 -13.15
CA GLY A 62 -11.34 -8.80 -14.60
C GLY A 62 -10.62 -10.07 -15.04
N ASP A 63 -10.17 -10.09 -16.30
CA ASP A 63 -9.40 -11.19 -16.88
C ASP A 63 -7.93 -11.13 -16.40
N LEU A 64 -7.28 -12.28 -16.23
CA LEU A 64 -5.84 -12.35 -15.97
C LEU A 64 -5.02 -11.75 -17.10
N ALA A 65 -5.53 -11.73 -18.34
CA ALA A 65 -4.84 -11.08 -19.45
C ALA A 65 -4.94 -9.54 -19.42
N ALA A 66 -5.96 -8.99 -18.75
CA ALA A 66 -6.24 -7.56 -18.70
C ALA A 66 -6.92 -7.18 -17.37
N PRO A 67 -6.21 -7.33 -16.24
CA PRO A 67 -6.75 -7.01 -14.92
C PRO A 67 -7.00 -5.51 -14.80
N LYS A 68 -7.94 -5.15 -13.92
CA LYS A 68 -8.31 -3.76 -13.63
C LYS A 68 -8.27 -3.51 -12.13
N ILE A 69 -7.85 -2.31 -11.74
CA ILE A 69 -7.98 -1.87 -10.34
C ILE A 69 -9.39 -1.33 -10.16
N VAL A 70 -10.08 -1.85 -9.15
CA VAL A 70 -11.44 -1.48 -8.77
C VAL A 70 -11.41 -0.83 -7.40
N GLU A 71 -12.09 0.29 -7.27
CA GLU A 71 -12.40 0.96 -6.01
C GLU A 71 -13.81 0.55 -5.58
N TYR A 72 -13.94 0.12 -4.33
CA TYR A 72 -15.21 -0.07 -3.65
C TYR A 72 -15.31 0.90 -2.47
N SER A 73 -16.35 1.73 -2.50
CA SER A 73 -16.61 2.77 -1.52
C SER A 73 -17.53 2.25 -0.42
N LEU A 74 -17.03 2.21 0.81
CA LEU A 74 -17.80 1.92 2.01
C LEU A 74 -18.21 3.23 2.68
N THR A 75 -19.51 3.42 2.88
CA THR A 75 -20.03 4.54 3.68
C THR A 75 -21.00 3.97 4.72
N ASN A 76 -21.09 4.60 5.90
CA ASN A 76 -21.82 4.03 7.05
C ASN A 76 -23.31 3.71 6.80
N ASN A 77 -23.92 4.18 5.71
CA ASN A 77 -25.37 4.06 5.48
C ASN A 77 -25.79 3.84 4.01
N ASP A 78 -24.88 3.52 3.09
CA ASP A 78 -25.22 3.32 1.67
C ASP A 78 -24.70 1.97 1.16
N ALA A 79 -25.39 1.41 0.17
CA ALA A 79 -24.87 0.31 -0.60
C ALA A 79 -23.58 0.81 -1.28
N GLY A 80 -22.45 0.16 -1.00
CA GLY A 80 -21.17 0.66 -1.46
C GLY A 80 -21.12 0.82 -2.98
N ASN A 81 -20.47 1.88 -3.44
CA ASN A 81 -20.33 2.15 -4.87
C ASN A 81 -19.06 1.50 -5.42
N LEU A 82 -19.17 0.89 -6.60
CA LEU A 82 -18.05 0.25 -7.30
C LEU A 82 -17.67 1.06 -8.53
N SER A 83 -16.39 1.38 -8.67
CA SER A 83 -15.84 2.07 -9.83
C SER A 83 -14.51 1.47 -10.25
N VAL A 84 -14.28 1.36 -11.56
CA VAL A 84 -12.98 0.99 -12.13
C VAL A 84 -12.11 2.23 -12.19
N LEU A 85 -10.86 2.15 -11.72
CA LEU A 85 -9.91 3.25 -11.87
C LEU A 85 -9.47 3.34 -13.35
N PRO A 86 -9.78 4.44 -14.06
CA PRO A 86 -9.38 4.60 -15.45
C PRO A 86 -7.85 4.70 -15.59
N GLN A 87 -7.33 4.47 -16.80
CA GLN A 87 -5.89 4.64 -17.11
C GLN A 87 -4.94 3.83 -16.21
N THR A 88 -5.40 2.69 -15.70
CA THR A 88 -4.57 1.73 -14.97
C THR A 88 -4.37 0.47 -15.81
N PHE A 89 -3.15 -0.06 -15.80
CA PHE A 89 -2.75 -1.26 -16.53
C PHE A 89 -1.96 -2.19 -15.60
N PRO A 90 -2.59 -2.75 -14.55
CA PRO A 90 -1.90 -3.51 -13.53
C PRO A 90 -1.34 -4.83 -14.09
N HIS A 91 -0.23 -5.29 -13.51
CA HIS A 91 0.22 -6.65 -13.66
C HIS A 91 -0.77 -7.61 -12.98
N PRO A 92 -1.09 -8.79 -13.51
CA PRO A 92 -2.09 -9.71 -12.92
C PRO A 92 -1.78 -10.15 -11.49
N ASN A 93 -0.49 -10.24 -11.18
CA ASN A 93 0.03 -10.59 -9.86
C ASN A 93 0.40 -9.37 -9.01
N THR A 94 0.02 -8.15 -9.39
CA THR A 94 0.45 -6.96 -8.65
C THR A 94 -0.10 -6.96 -7.22
N SER A 95 0.74 -6.51 -6.28
CA SER A 95 0.25 -5.99 -5.00
C SER A 95 -0.36 -4.60 -5.21
N ILE A 96 -1.24 -4.16 -4.33
CA ILE A 96 -1.75 -2.77 -4.33
C ILE A 96 -1.38 -2.13 -3.00
N ALA A 97 -0.92 -0.89 -3.03
CA ALA A 97 -0.82 -0.04 -1.85
C ALA A 97 -1.58 1.26 -2.10
N ALA A 98 -2.21 1.82 -1.06
CA ALA A 98 -2.97 3.05 -1.19
C ALA A 98 -2.80 3.92 0.05
N CYS A 99 -2.83 5.24 -0.12
CA CYS A 99 -2.83 6.19 0.98
C CYS A 99 -3.61 7.46 0.57
N ASN A 100 -4.02 8.24 1.57
CA ASN A 100 -4.61 9.55 1.32
C ASN A 100 -3.51 10.60 1.11
N ARG A 101 -3.77 11.56 0.23
CA ARG A 101 -2.89 12.70 -0.07
C ARG A 101 -3.71 13.99 -0.02
N ALA A 102 -3.77 14.65 1.13
CA ALA A 102 -4.58 15.86 1.33
C ALA A 102 -6.05 15.67 0.84
N GLN A 103 -6.36 16.09 -0.39
CA GLN A 103 -7.68 15.98 -1.02
C GLN A 103 -7.81 14.84 -2.04
N SER A 104 -6.72 14.15 -2.37
CA SER A 104 -6.70 13.03 -3.31
C SER A 104 -6.27 11.73 -2.64
N ARG A 105 -6.25 10.64 -3.41
CA ARG A 105 -5.71 9.35 -3.00
C ARG A 105 -4.66 8.93 -4.01
N LEU A 106 -3.61 8.32 -3.51
CA LEU A 106 -2.56 7.75 -4.34
C LEU A 106 -2.63 6.23 -4.22
N ILE A 107 -2.66 5.55 -5.35
CA ILE A 107 -2.68 4.09 -5.45
C ILE A 107 -1.41 3.65 -6.17
N ALA A 108 -0.58 2.84 -5.55
CA ALA A 108 0.61 2.25 -6.15
C ALA A 108 0.36 0.81 -6.59
N TYR A 109 0.86 0.46 -7.77
CA TYR A 109 0.75 -0.87 -8.36
C TYR A 109 1.93 -1.14 -9.31
N GLN A 110 2.15 -2.40 -9.66
CA GLN A 110 3.12 -2.85 -10.65
C GLN A 110 2.43 -3.01 -12.00
N ALA A 111 3.06 -2.58 -13.09
CA ALA A 111 2.53 -2.72 -14.45
C ALA A 111 3.34 -3.74 -15.27
N LEU A 112 2.64 -4.58 -16.06
CA LEU A 112 3.27 -5.63 -16.88
C LEU A 112 4.06 -5.04 -18.07
N GLU A 113 3.46 -4.10 -18.80
CA GLU A 113 4.00 -3.58 -20.07
C GLU A 113 5.25 -2.70 -19.91
N SER A 114 5.63 -2.36 -18.69
CA SER A 114 6.75 -1.46 -18.37
C SER A 114 7.87 -2.19 -17.63
N ASN A 115 8.23 -3.39 -18.09
CA ASN A 115 9.27 -4.21 -17.47
C ASN A 115 9.07 -4.38 -15.95
N ASN A 116 7.83 -4.65 -15.53
CA ASN A 116 7.46 -4.80 -14.12
C ASN A 116 7.77 -3.58 -13.23
N SER A 117 7.78 -2.37 -13.80
CA SER A 117 7.91 -1.10 -13.06
C SER A 117 6.73 -0.82 -12.15
N LEU A 118 6.95 -0.01 -11.11
CA LEU A 118 5.89 0.55 -10.28
C LEU A 118 5.31 1.82 -10.90
N PHE A 119 4.00 1.99 -10.70
CA PHE A 119 3.23 3.15 -11.09
C PHE A 119 2.43 3.66 -9.89
N SER A 120 2.15 4.96 -9.89
CA SER A 120 1.23 5.60 -8.96
C SER A 120 0.07 6.22 -9.73
N TYR A 121 -1.16 5.90 -9.36
CA TYR A 121 -2.37 6.52 -9.85
C TYR A 121 -2.88 7.55 -8.84
N ASP A 122 -3.04 8.80 -9.27
CA ASP A 122 -3.62 9.88 -8.46
C ASP A 122 -5.09 10.06 -8.83
N THR A 123 -6.00 9.92 -7.86
CA THR A 123 -7.44 9.99 -8.12
C THR A 123 -7.94 11.39 -8.48
N ASP A 124 -7.18 12.44 -8.20
CA ASP A 124 -7.57 13.81 -8.57
C ASP A 124 -7.22 14.11 -10.03
N GLN A 125 -6.06 13.66 -10.48
CA GLN A 125 -5.63 13.82 -11.88
C GLN A 125 -6.16 12.73 -12.81
N GLU A 126 -6.72 11.67 -12.24
CA GLU A 126 -7.12 10.44 -12.93
C GLU A 126 -6.03 9.86 -13.85
N ALA A 127 -4.77 9.97 -13.42
CA ALA A 127 -3.62 9.64 -14.22
C ALA A 127 -2.63 8.74 -13.49
N SER A 128 -2.03 7.81 -14.23
CA SER A 128 -0.95 6.94 -13.77
C SER A 128 0.41 7.53 -14.15
N THR A 129 1.30 7.64 -13.17
CA THR A 129 2.68 8.10 -13.34
C THR A 129 3.64 6.97 -13.02
N ARG A 130 4.62 6.73 -13.89
CA ARG A 130 5.68 5.74 -13.65
C ARG A 130 6.62 6.21 -12.53
N ILE A 131 6.89 5.35 -11.56
CA ILE A 131 7.88 5.59 -10.51
C ILE A 131 9.26 5.20 -11.05
N GLN A 132 10.12 6.18 -11.22
CA GLN A 132 11.44 5.97 -11.87
C GLN A 132 12.34 5.05 -11.04
N ASN A 133 13.24 4.34 -11.71
CA ASN A 133 14.21 3.41 -11.09
C ASN A 133 13.56 2.22 -10.35
N THR A 134 12.37 1.79 -10.78
CA THR A 134 11.67 0.62 -10.23
C THR A 134 11.52 -0.51 -11.26
N ASP A 135 12.33 -0.49 -12.31
CA ASP A 135 12.36 -1.51 -13.37
C ASP A 135 12.79 -2.89 -12.88
N GLY A 136 12.28 -3.93 -13.54
CA GLY A 136 12.74 -5.30 -13.36
C GLY A 136 12.42 -5.90 -12.00
N LEU A 137 11.41 -5.36 -11.30
CA LEU A 137 10.98 -5.93 -10.03
C LEU A 137 10.34 -7.31 -10.24
N PRO A 138 10.48 -8.23 -9.27
CA PRO A 138 9.77 -9.49 -9.30
C PRO A 138 8.26 -9.27 -9.42
N PRO A 139 7.54 -10.03 -10.27
CA PRO A 139 6.09 -10.01 -10.29
C PRO A 139 5.50 -10.30 -8.91
N GLY A 140 4.56 -9.46 -8.47
CA GLY A 140 3.96 -9.58 -7.14
C GLY A 140 4.88 -9.16 -6.00
N THR A 141 5.83 -8.28 -6.31
CA THR A 141 6.55 -7.51 -5.29
C THR A 141 5.56 -6.92 -4.29
N PRO A 142 5.76 -7.13 -2.98
CA PRO A 142 4.84 -6.59 -1.99
C PRO A 142 5.01 -5.09 -1.89
N LEU A 143 3.90 -4.38 -1.68
CA LEU A 143 3.83 -2.93 -1.62
C LEU A 143 3.14 -2.51 -0.32
N ALA A 144 3.61 -1.44 0.31
CA ALA A 144 2.90 -0.77 1.39
C ALA A 144 3.21 0.73 1.34
N MET A 145 2.22 1.57 1.63
CA MET A 145 2.36 3.02 1.45
C MET A 145 1.76 3.77 2.63
N VAL A 146 2.42 4.86 3.03
CA VAL A 146 1.97 5.73 4.12
C VAL A 146 2.25 7.19 3.77
N ALA A 147 1.34 8.08 4.14
CA ALA A 147 1.53 9.53 4.06
C ALA A 147 1.95 10.04 5.43
N VAL A 148 3.07 10.77 5.50
CA VAL A 148 3.57 11.38 6.73
C VAL A 148 4.05 12.79 6.43
N LEU A 149 3.51 13.76 7.17
CA LEU A 149 3.67 15.18 6.88
C LEU A 149 3.21 15.50 5.45
N GLU A 150 4.06 16.09 4.62
CA GLU A 150 3.78 16.44 3.22
C GLU A 150 4.29 15.39 2.23
N ASN A 151 4.90 14.31 2.71
CA ASN A 151 5.52 13.29 1.88
C ASN A 151 4.73 11.99 1.90
N ILE A 152 4.85 11.22 0.81
CA ILE A 152 4.33 9.86 0.73
C ILE A 152 5.51 8.91 0.61
N TYR A 153 5.51 7.86 1.41
CA TYR A 153 6.54 6.83 1.41
C TYR A 153 5.94 5.52 0.91
N LEU A 154 6.49 5.00 -0.18
CA LEU A 154 6.17 3.68 -0.72
C LEU A 154 7.31 2.71 -0.38
N TYR A 155 6.98 1.65 0.33
CA TYR A 155 7.85 0.54 0.66
C TYR A 155 7.56 -0.64 -0.25
N TYR A 156 8.61 -1.31 -0.70
CA TYR A 156 8.49 -2.46 -1.59
C TYR A 156 9.68 -3.43 -1.46
N GLY A 157 9.48 -4.67 -1.90
CA GLY A 157 10.57 -5.65 -2.03
C GLY A 157 11.36 -5.44 -3.32
N SER A 158 12.66 -5.19 -3.23
CA SER A 158 13.53 -5.15 -4.43
C SER A 158 13.74 -6.55 -5.03
N SER A 159 14.36 -6.61 -6.21
CA SER A 159 14.82 -7.85 -6.86
C SER A 159 15.84 -8.62 -6.00
N GLY A 160 16.63 -7.94 -5.18
CA GLY A 160 17.50 -8.56 -4.17
C GLY A 160 16.78 -9.00 -2.89
N ARG A 161 15.44 -8.91 -2.85
CA ARG A 161 14.59 -9.15 -1.68
C ARG A 161 14.94 -8.28 -0.47
N TYR A 162 15.51 -7.10 -0.68
CA TYR A 162 15.67 -6.10 0.39
C TYR A 162 14.46 -5.19 0.46
N LEU A 163 14.16 -4.71 1.67
CA LEU A 163 13.15 -3.67 1.85
C LEU A 163 13.69 -2.37 1.26
N THR A 164 12.97 -1.82 0.29
CA THR A 164 13.32 -0.59 -0.40
C THR A 164 12.22 0.43 -0.19
N LYS A 165 12.61 1.70 -0.05
CA LYS A 165 11.70 2.84 0.09
C LYS A 165 11.92 3.81 -1.06
N VAL A 166 10.84 4.39 -1.53
CA VAL A 166 10.85 5.56 -2.41
C VAL A 166 9.87 6.60 -1.87
N ALA A 167 10.27 7.87 -1.89
CA ALA A 167 9.45 8.97 -1.38
C ALA A 167 8.90 9.80 -2.54
N LEU A 168 7.64 10.22 -2.45
CA LEU A 168 7.06 11.29 -3.24
C LEU A 168 7.13 12.57 -2.41
N THR A 169 7.88 13.55 -2.91
CA THR A 169 7.99 14.90 -2.33
C THR A 169 7.38 15.93 -3.28
N LYS A 170 7.51 17.23 -2.95
CA LYS A 170 7.14 18.33 -3.84
C LYS A 170 7.82 18.26 -5.22
N ASP A 171 9.02 17.69 -5.28
CA ASP A 171 9.84 17.58 -6.49
C ASP A 171 9.57 16.27 -7.25
N GLY A 172 8.56 15.49 -6.84
CA GLY A 172 8.19 14.23 -7.45
C GLY A 172 8.78 13.01 -6.75
N TRP A 173 8.72 11.87 -7.45
CA TRP A 173 9.26 10.61 -6.95
C TRP A 173 10.79 10.66 -6.90
N GLN A 174 11.32 10.48 -5.71
CA GLN A 174 12.75 10.49 -5.44
C GLN A 174 13.42 9.18 -5.86
N LYS A 175 14.75 9.13 -5.78
CA LYS A 175 15.49 7.88 -6.02
C LYS A 175 15.17 6.86 -4.92
N PRO A 176 14.86 5.59 -5.26
CA PRO A 176 14.67 4.56 -4.25
C PRO A 176 15.97 4.22 -3.51
N PHE A 177 15.85 3.82 -2.25
CA PHE A 177 16.97 3.35 -1.44
C PHE A 177 16.57 2.23 -0.49
N GLN A 178 17.53 1.39 -0.13
CA GLN A 178 17.32 0.30 0.82
C GLN A 178 17.09 0.86 2.23
N VAL A 179 16.07 0.36 2.93
CA VAL A 179 15.78 0.78 4.30
C VAL A 179 16.89 0.26 5.22
N PRO A 180 17.58 1.15 5.98
CA PRO A 180 18.64 0.73 6.90
C PRO A 180 18.12 -0.29 7.93
N GLY A 181 18.94 -1.29 8.24
CA GLY A 181 18.58 -2.34 9.20
C GLY A 181 17.57 -3.38 8.71
N SER A 182 17.06 -3.26 7.48
CA SER A 182 16.19 -4.29 6.90
C SER A 182 16.99 -5.56 6.55
N ILE A 183 16.46 -6.71 6.92
CA ILE A 183 16.89 -8.04 6.46
C ILE A 183 16.08 -8.48 5.23
N HIS A 184 16.49 -9.57 4.58
CA HIS A 184 15.81 -10.11 3.40
C HIS A 184 14.35 -10.48 3.67
N LEU A 185 13.48 -10.11 2.74
CA LEU A 185 12.07 -10.48 2.71
C LEU A 185 11.93 -11.95 2.32
N ALA A 186 11.02 -12.67 2.99
CA ALA A 186 10.57 -13.97 2.52
C ALA A 186 9.88 -13.84 1.15
N GLN A 187 10.02 -14.86 0.32
CA GLN A 187 9.36 -14.89 -0.99
C GLN A 187 7.84 -14.88 -0.81
N GLY A 188 7.15 -13.99 -1.55
CA GLY A 188 5.69 -13.86 -1.48
C GLY A 188 5.17 -13.29 -0.16
N THR A 189 6.04 -12.68 0.67
CA THR A 189 5.60 -11.99 1.88
C THR A 189 4.67 -10.82 1.54
N CYS A 190 3.88 -10.38 2.52
CA CYS A 190 3.14 -9.12 2.46
C CYS A 190 3.90 -8.03 3.21
N LEU A 191 3.72 -6.78 2.78
CA LEU A 191 4.19 -5.61 3.52
C LEU A 191 3.00 -4.92 4.16
N SER A 192 3.22 -4.38 5.36
CA SER A 192 2.35 -3.37 5.95
C SER A 192 3.19 -2.24 6.50
N VAL A 193 2.68 -1.02 6.41
CA VAL A 193 3.28 0.13 7.07
C VAL A 193 2.23 0.93 7.83
N THR A 194 2.61 1.41 9.00
CA THR A 194 1.88 2.42 9.76
C THR A 194 2.87 3.45 10.27
N ASN A 195 2.41 4.63 10.68
CA ASN A 195 3.28 5.65 11.24
C ASN A 195 2.83 6.06 12.64
N SER A 196 3.78 6.48 13.46
CA SER A 196 3.53 7.22 14.70
C SER A 196 4.52 8.37 14.78
N GLY A 197 4.02 9.60 14.65
CA GLY A 197 4.86 10.79 14.55
C GLY A 197 5.74 10.74 13.30
N THR A 198 7.05 10.81 13.49
CA THR A 198 8.08 10.80 12.43
C THR A 198 8.69 9.41 12.20
N ILE A 199 8.10 8.36 12.77
CA ILE A 199 8.59 6.99 12.64
C ILE A 199 7.57 6.18 11.84
N ASN A 200 8.05 5.54 10.77
CA ASN A 200 7.30 4.54 10.04
C ASN A 200 7.67 3.15 10.55
N TYR A 201 6.67 2.35 10.87
CA TYR A 201 6.80 0.97 11.31
C TYR A 201 6.43 0.06 10.15
N VAL A 202 7.42 -0.59 9.55
CA VAL A 202 7.23 -1.48 8.40
C VAL A 202 7.31 -2.92 8.87
N VAL A 203 6.26 -3.69 8.64
CA VAL A 203 6.11 -5.07 9.09
C VAL A 203 6.12 -6.01 7.89
N TYR A 204 6.92 -7.08 7.97
CA TYR A 204 7.03 -8.08 6.92
C TYR A 204 7.56 -9.41 7.45
N GLN A 205 7.41 -10.49 6.68
CA GLN A 205 8.01 -11.79 7.03
C GLN A 205 9.44 -11.88 6.52
N GLN A 206 10.36 -12.27 7.39
CA GLN A 206 11.77 -12.43 7.05
C GLN A 206 12.05 -13.77 6.34
N ASP A 207 13.05 -13.80 5.47
CA ASP A 207 13.48 -15.03 4.82
C ASP A 207 14.00 -16.05 5.84
N GLY A 208 13.61 -17.33 5.68
CA GLY A 208 14.09 -18.43 6.52
C GLY A 208 13.59 -18.44 7.97
N GLY A 209 12.56 -17.66 8.32
CA GLY A 209 11.98 -17.65 9.66
C GLY A 209 10.44 -17.65 9.68
N ASP A 210 9.89 -18.13 10.79
CA ASP A 210 8.44 -18.17 11.06
C ASP A 210 7.91 -16.87 11.70
N GLY A 211 8.78 -15.87 11.88
CA GLY A 211 8.49 -14.61 12.55
C GLY A 211 8.30 -13.41 11.62
N PHE A 212 7.65 -12.37 12.14
CA PHE A 212 7.59 -11.06 11.51
C PHE A 212 8.77 -10.20 11.96
N ASN A 213 9.31 -9.42 11.05
CA ASN A 213 10.23 -8.34 11.34
C ASN A 213 9.48 -7.01 11.38
N ILE A 214 9.91 -6.10 12.27
CA ILE A 214 9.43 -4.73 12.35
C ILE A 214 10.64 -3.83 12.19
N VAL A 215 10.65 -3.02 11.14
CA VAL A 215 11.70 -2.02 10.91
C VAL A 215 11.16 -0.65 11.25
N GLU A 216 11.85 0.05 12.16
CA GLU A 216 11.60 1.46 12.46
C GLU A 216 12.38 2.33 11.48
N ASP A 217 11.67 2.93 10.52
CA ASP A 217 12.24 3.88 9.58
C ASP A 217 11.99 5.30 10.10
N THR A 218 12.98 5.84 10.80
CA THR A 218 12.94 7.21 11.32
C THR A 218 13.10 8.18 10.17
N LEU A 219 12.08 9.00 9.95
CA LEU A 219 12.12 10.05 8.94
C LEU A 219 13.03 11.16 9.44
N ASP A 220 14.13 11.41 8.72
CA ASP A 220 14.95 12.56 9.02
C ASP A 220 14.12 13.82 8.71
N THR A 221 13.87 14.61 9.75
CA THR A 221 13.16 15.89 9.64
C THR A 221 14.10 17.03 9.26
N ARG A 222 15.39 16.73 9.10
CA ARG A 222 16.43 17.66 8.69
C ARG A 222 16.79 17.39 7.22
N GLU A 223 15.95 17.83 6.29
CA GLU A 223 16.40 18.63 5.14
C GLU A 223 15.22 19.05 4.22
N PRO A 224 15.19 20.32 3.77
CA PRO A 224 14.18 20.91 2.87
C PRO A 224 14.39 20.66 1.37
#